data_AF-A0A1I3FVR1-F1
#
_entry.id   AF-A0A1I3FVR1-F1
#
_cell.length_a   1.000
_cell.length_b   1.000
_cell.length_c   1.000
_cell.angle_alpha   90.00
_cell.angle_beta   90.00
_cell.angle_gamma   90.00
#
_symmetry.space_group_name_H-M   'P 1'
#
loop_
_entity.id
_entity.type
_entity.pdbx_description
1 polymer ?
#
loop_
_entity_poly.entity_id
_entity_poly.type
_entity_poly.pdbx_seq_one_letter_code
_entity_poly.pdbx_strand_id
1 'polypeptide(L)'
;MDKNIVYTTPSQQLELLKKKNLIINDEISALNKIERYGFYNIINSYKEPYTETKNGKRIYKTGITFEQIFSLFTLDHNLRNSIMAAMLDLEEHLRAVTADVIAESFGIDNNEYLKWNHYRDRKVTRDRFSLKGILSTLQQNVYSDKDPIKYYREKYGIVPPWILFKGTYFSTLINYIRLFKNKEKSVLISKLYGISQEKVTSDIKQLFSDSLFIFLDYRNTAAHGGRIYNFVSKHSKSISFVPEFLNLSDTMFHLKTSYGLSQLLILMDVFAYQQPGNIIKDSLQTEINRHVKLYSDDISYIESAINISIKMTNCVWITKNSKKFHTIPTCSGIINPQLMEIERLKANGYIPCKRCGRQFWT
;
A
#
# COMPACT_ATOMS: atom_id res chain seq x y z
N MET A 1 11.83 -23.44 31.24
CA MET A 1 10.97 -22.68 32.17
C MET A 1 9.85 -22.07 31.35
N ASP A 2 8.63 -22.58 31.53
CA ASP A 2 7.45 -22.00 30.91
C ASP A 2 7.27 -20.57 31.41
N LYS A 3 7.31 -19.60 30.50
CA LYS A 3 7.01 -18.22 30.84
C LYS A 3 5.52 -18.12 31.12
N ASN A 4 5.18 -17.99 32.40
CA ASN A 4 3.80 -17.74 32.80
C ASN A 4 3.37 -16.35 32.27
N ILE A 5 2.32 -16.30 31.45
CA ILE A 5 1.80 -15.06 30.87
C ILE A 5 0.78 -14.48 31.84
N VAL A 6 1.16 -13.40 32.54
CA VAL A 6 0.30 -12.73 33.53
C VAL A 6 -0.28 -11.46 32.93
N TYR A 7 -1.53 -11.16 33.25
CA TYR A 7 -2.17 -9.89 32.89
C TYR A 7 -1.40 -8.71 33.50
N THR A 8 -1.23 -7.65 32.72
CA THR A 8 -0.64 -6.39 33.17
C THR A 8 -1.53 -5.23 32.76
N THR A 9 -1.75 -4.28 33.67
CA THR A 9 -2.47 -3.04 33.37
C THR A 9 -1.60 -2.10 32.52
N PRO A 10 -2.20 -1.13 31.79
CA PRO A 10 -1.44 -0.10 31.08
C PRO A 10 -0.40 0.61 31.94
N SER A 11 -0.72 0.97 33.20
CA SER A 11 0.23 1.57 34.12
C SER A 11 1.40 0.64 34.46
N GLN A 12 1.14 -0.65 34.72
CA GLN A 12 2.21 -1.64 34.93
C GLN A 12 3.09 -1.83 33.70
N GLN A 13 2.50 -1.70 32.51
CA GLN A 13 3.23 -1.77 31.25
C GLN A 13 4.15 -0.56 31.05
N LEU A 14 3.72 0.66 31.40
CA LEU A 14 4.61 1.84 31.41
C LEU A 14 5.80 1.65 32.34
N GLU A 15 5.57 1.17 33.56
CA GLU A 15 6.65 0.90 34.51
C GLU A 15 7.65 -0.14 34.00
N LEU A 16 7.17 -1.15 33.26
CA LEU A 16 8.03 -2.12 32.59
C LEU A 16 8.91 -1.48 31.50
N LEU A 17 8.39 -0.47 30.78
CA LEU A 17 9.15 0.25 29.76
C LEU A 17 10.25 1.11 30.39
N LYS A 18 9.95 1.84 31.46
CA LYS A 18 10.94 2.63 32.21
C LYS A 18 12.07 1.74 32.74
N LYS A 19 11.72 0.58 33.32
CA LYS A 19 12.71 -0.43 33.78
C LYS A 19 13.60 -0.98 32.66
N LYS A 20 13.19 -0.86 31.41
CA LYS A 20 13.95 -1.30 30.22
C LYS A 20 14.69 -0.16 29.53
N ASN A 21 14.86 0.98 30.19
CA ASN A 21 15.56 2.17 29.69
C ASN A 21 14.82 2.93 28.58
N LEU A 22 13.48 2.79 28.48
CA LEU A 22 12.70 3.64 27.59
C LEU A 22 12.36 4.95 28.28
N ILE A 23 12.66 6.07 27.62
CA ILE A 23 12.26 7.40 28.09
C ILE A 23 10.79 7.63 27.76
N ILE A 24 10.02 8.16 28.69
CA ILE A 24 8.62 8.54 28.49
C ILE A 24 8.51 10.01 28.84
N ASN A 25 8.35 10.87 27.83
CA ASN A 25 8.34 12.32 28.03
C ASN A 25 6.99 12.79 28.60
N ASP A 26 5.89 12.15 28.15
CA ASP A 26 4.54 12.43 28.64
C ASP A 26 3.84 11.12 29.01
N GLU A 27 3.85 10.80 30.31
CA GLU A 27 3.30 9.55 30.84
C GLU A 27 1.78 9.44 30.67
N ILE A 28 1.05 10.56 30.80
CA ILE A 28 -0.41 10.58 30.65
C ILE A 28 -0.77 10.29 29.18
N SER A 29 -0.06 10.93 28.25
CA SER A 29 -0.23 10.68 26.82
C SER A 29 0.13 9.24 26.44
N ALA A 30 1.23 8.71 26.98
CA ALA A 30 1.65 7.33 26.74
C ALA A 30 0.63 6.31 27.29
N LEU A 31 0.08 6.53 28.48
CA LEU A 31 -0.97 5.72 29.08
C LEU A 31 -2.22 5.68 28.18
N ASN A 32 -2.74 6.85 27.79
CA ASN A 32 -3.90 6.96 26.91
C ASN A 32 -3.68 6.25 25.56
N LYS A 33 -2.47 6.30 25.00
CA LYS A 33 -2.12 5.61 23.74
C LYS A 33 -2.09 4.08 23.93
N ILE A 34 -1.51 3.59 25.02
CA ILE A 34 -1.48 2.16 25.34
C ILE A 34 -2.90 1.62 25.57
N GLU A 35 -3.75 2.36 26.27
CA GLU A 35 -5.17 2.02 26.45
C GLU A 35 -5.93 1.97 25.12
N ARG A 36 -5.69 2.95 24.25
CA ARG A 36 -6.42 3.06 22.97
C ARG A 36 -6.00 2.01 21.94
N TYR A 37 -4.71 1.79 21.76
CA TYR A 37 -4.18 0.95 20.66
C TYR A 37 -3.67 -0.40 21.14
N GLY A 38 -3.47 -0.59 22.44
CA GLY A 38 -2.90 -1.79 23.03
C GLY A 38 -1.37 -1.81 23.01
N PHE A 39 -0.77 -2.26 24.11
CA PHE A 39 0.69 -2.36 24.27
C PHE A 39 1.35 -3.22 23.20
N TYR A 40 0.75 -4.34 22.83
CA TYR A 40 1.32 -5.23 21.82
C TYR A 40 1.48 -4.50 20.48
N ASN A 41 0.42 -3.80 20.05
CA ASN A 41 0.37 -3.12 18.77
C ASN A 41 1.35 -1.96 18.69
N ILE A 42 1.59 -1.21 19.77
CA ILE A 42 2.56 -0.11 19.76
C ILE A 42 3.98 -0.65 19.99
N ILE A 43 4.18 -1.36 21.09
CA ILE A 43 5.52 -1.69 21.58
C ILE A 43 6.06 -2.96 20.93
N ASN A 44 5.36 -4.08 21.04
CA ASN A 44 5.92 -5.35 20.56
C ASN A 44 6.11 -5.37 19.05
N SER A 45 5.22 -4.70 18.32
CA SER A 45 5.26 -4.58 16.87
C SER A 45 6.34 -3.63 16.36
N TYR A 46 6.78 -2.62 17.12
CA TYR A 46 7.68 -1.58 16.60
C TYR A 46 8.96 -1.35 17.40
N LYS A 47 9.18 -2.05 18.52
CA LYS A 47 10.41 -1.90 19.33
C LYS A 47 11.69 -2.39 18.65
N GLU A 48 11.58 -3.20 17.60
CA GLU A 48 12.72 -3.91 17.02
C GLU A 48 13.93 -3.01 16.70
N PRO A 49 13.76 -1.88 15.99
CA PRO A 49 14.86 -1.01 15.58
C PRO A 49 15.53 -0.30 16.76
N TYR A 50 14.78 -0.17 17.85
CA TYR A 50 15.11 0.64 19.02
C TYR A 50 15.67 -0.17 20.17
N THR A 51 15.84 -1.48 19.99
CA THR A 51 16.31 -2.39 21.04
C THR A 51 17.65 -3.00 20.71
N GLU A 52 18.39 -3.36 21.75
CA GLU A 52 19.63 -4.11 21.68
C GLU A 52 19.65 -5.19 22.77
N THR A 53 20.51 -6.19 22.59
CA THR A 53 20.72 -7.24 23.60
C THR A 53 21.94 -6.88 24.43
N LYS A 54 21.73 -6.61 25.72
CA LYS A 54 22.80 -6.36 26.69
C LYS A 54 22.68 -7.36 27.83
N ASN A 55 23.74 -8.10 28.12
CA ASN A 55 23.79 -9.14 29.16
C ASN A 55 22.65 -10.17 29.05
N GLY A 56 22.34 -10.63 27.82
CA GLY A 56 21.25 -11.58 27.56
C GLY A 56 19.84 -11.03 27.74
N LYS A 57 19.68 -9.73 28.06
CA LYS A 57 18.40 -9.05 28.19
C LYS A 57 18.21 -8.06 27.06
N ARG A 58 16.99 -8.04 26.49
CA ARG A 58 16.60 -7.05 25.48
C ARG A 58 16.20 -5.76 26.17
N ILE A 59 16.96 -4.69 25.93
CA ILE A 59 16.75 -3.34 26.46
C ILE A 59 16.61 -2.34 25.32
N TYR A 60 16.13 -1.13 25.61
CA TYR A 60 16.10 -0.03 24.63
C TYR A 60 17.47 0.65 24.57
N LYS A 61 17.87 1.04 23.35
CA LYS A 61 19.06 1.85 23.11
C LYS A 61 18.96 3.18 23.87
N THR A 62 20.09 3.76 24.22
CA THR A 62 20.13 5.05 24.95
C THR A 62 19.42 6.14 24.17
N GLY A 63 18.61 6.96 24.85
CA GLY A 63 17.94 8.13 24.27
C GLY A 63 16.62 7.83 23.55
N ILE A 64 16.24 6.56 23.37
CA ILE A 64 14.97 6.19 22.73
C ILE A 64 13.79 6.58 23.63
N THR A 65 12.80 7.22 23.00
CA THR A 65 11.56 7.66 23.65
C THR A 65 10.37 6.81 23.24
N PHE A 66 9.34 6.72 24.09
CA PHE A 66 8.06 6.13 23.73
C PHE A 66 7.42 6.84 22.54
N GLU A 67 7.55 8.17 22.47
CA GLU A 67 6.99 8.99 21.40
C GLU A 67 7.61 8.66 20.04
N GLN A 68 8.90 8.31 19.99
CA GLN A 68 9.58 7.85 18.77
C GLN A 68 8.99 6.54 18.24
N ILE A 69 8.86 5.54 19.12
CA ILE A 69 8.23 4.25 18.77
C ILE A 69 6.78 4.46 18.32
N PHE A 70 6.03 5.30 19.04
CA PHE A 70 4.66 5.64 18.69
C PHE A 70 4.56 6.41 17.36
N SER A 71 5.55 7.23 17.03
CA SER A 71 5.63 7.94 15.74
C SER A 71 5.81 6.96 14.58
N LEU A 72 6.61 5.90 14.74
CA LEU A 72 6.76 4.83 13.75
C LEU A 72 5.46 4.00 13.65
N PHE A 73 4.82 3.67 14.77
CA PHE A 73 3.48 3.06 14.77
C PHE A 73 2.48 3.91 13.98
N THR A 74 2.48 5.23 14.18
CA THR A 74 1.57 6.15 13.49
C THR A 74 1.84 6.18 11.98
N LEU A 75 3.12 6.18 11.57
CA LEU A 75 3.52 6.11 10.16
C LEU A 75 2.94 4.86 9.51
N ASP A 76 3.16 3.69 10.11
CA ASP A 76 2.64 2.43 9.57
C ASP A 76 1.11 2.34 9.65
N HIS A 77 0.49 2.89 10.69
CA HIS A 77 -0.96 2.92 10.82
C HIS A 77 -1.62 3.72 9.69
N ASN A 78 -1.10 4.92 9.41
CA ASN A 78 -1.61 5.78 8.34
C ASN A 78 -1.33 5.18 6.97
N LEU A 79 -0.14 4.60 6.78
CA LEU A 79 0.19 3.87 5.56
C LEU A 79 -0.72 2.65 5.34
N ARG A 80 -1.06 1.91 6.39
CA ARG A 80 -2.00 0.78 6.30
C ARG A 80 -3.38 1.23 5.84
N ASN A 81 -3.86 2.38 6.32
CA ASN A 81 -5.14 2.93 5.91
C ASN A 81 -5.11 3.36 4.43
N SER A 82 -4.00 3.96 3.96
CA SER A 82 -3.85 4.32 2.54
C SER A 82 -3.70 3.11 1.63
N ILE A 83 -2.99 2.05 2.05
CA ILE A 83 -3.01 0.76 1.34
C ILE A 83 -4.44 0.23 1.23
N MET A 84 -5.22 0.25 2.30
CA MET A 84 -6.61 -0.22 2.26
C MET A 84 -7.43 0.58 1.23
N ALA A 85 -7.35 1.91 1.28
CA ALA A 85 -8.06 2.78 0.34
C ALA A 85 -7.64 2.51 -1.11
N ALA A 86 -6.34 2.45 -1.38
CA ALA A 86 -5.80 2.16 -2.72
C ALA A 86 -6.21 0.78 -3.24
N MET A 87 -6.19 -0.25 -2.38
CA MET A 87 -6.57 -1.60 -2.78
C MET A 87 -8.08 -1.72 -3.04
N LEU A 88 -8.93 -1.01 -2.31
CA LEU A 88 -10.37 -0.96 -2.57
C LEU A 88 -10.67 -0.35 -3.95
N ASP A 89 -10.00 0.76 -4.27
CA ASP A 89 -10.13 1.46 -5.55
C ASP A 89 -9.64 0.59 -6.72
N LEU A 90 -8.47 -0.04 -6.57
CA LEU A 90 -7.96 -1.00 -7.54
C LEU A 90 -8.90 -2.19 -7.73
N GLU A 91 -9.47 -2.72 -6.64
CA GLU A 91 -10.40 -3.84 -6.67
C GLU A 91 -11.69 -3.47 -7.41
N GLU A 92 -12.23 -2.27 -7.22
CA GLU A 92 -13.38 -1.75 -7.97
C GLU A 92 -13.08 -1.64 -9.47
N HIS A 93 -11.94 -1.06 -9.84
CA HIS A 93 -11.51 -0.98 -11.23
C HIS A 93 -11.35 -2.38 -11.85
N LEU A 94 -10.69 -3.30 -11.14
CA LEU A 94 -10.50 -4.67 -11.60
C LEU A 94 -11.84 -5.40 -11.82
N ARG A 95 -12.82 -5.23 -10.92
CA ARG A 95 -14.17 -5.78 -11.10
C ARG A 95 -14.83 -5.26 -12.36
N ALA A 96 -14.75 -3.94 -12.61
CA ALA A 96 -15.37 -3.32 -13.77
C ALA A 96 -14.80 -3.86 -15.08
N VAL A 97 -13.47 -3.89 -15.22
CA VAL A 97 -12.83 -4.41 -16.44
C VAL A 97 -13.06 -5.92 -16.58
N THR A 98 -13.03 -6.68 -15.49
CA THR A 98 -13.31 -8.13 -15.54
C THR A 98 -14.75 -8.41 -15.97
N ALA A 99 -15.72 -7.64 -15.46
CA ALA A 99 -17.12 -7.77 -15.84
C ALA A 99 -17.33 -7.48 -17.33
N ASP A 100 -16.71 -6.43 -17.85
CA ASP A 100 -16.75 -6.03 -19.25
C ASP A 100 -16.22 -7.15 -20.17
N VAL A 101 -15.02 -7.66 -19.88
CA VAL A 101 -14.40 -8.76 -20.67
C VAL A 101 -15.24 -10.02 -20.67
N ILE A 102 -15.83 -10.39 -19.54
CA ILE A 102 -16.68 -11.58 -19.43
C ILE A 102 -18.00 -11.38 -20.18
N ALA A 103 -18.63 -10.22 -20.02
CA ALA A 103 -19.88 -9.90 -20.72
C ALA A 103 -19.70 -9.87 -22.24
N GLU A 104 -18.61 -9.28 -22.72
CA GLU A 104 -18.24 -9.25 -24.13
C GLU A 104 -17.97 -10.66 -24.69
N SER A 105 -17.33 -11.53 -23.90
CA SER A 105 -16.90 -12.85 -24.38
C SER A 105 -18.00 -13.91 -24.31
N PHE A 106 -18.84 -13.88 -23.28
CA PHE A 106 -19.76 -14.97 -22.94
C PHE A 106 -21.21 -14.51 -22.69
N GLY A 107 -21.50 -13.23 -22.84
CA GLY A 107 -22.81 -12.65 -22.59
C GLY A 107 -23.09 -12.35 -21.11
N ILE A 108 -24.31 -11.90 -20.83
CA ILE A 108 -24.72 -11.38 -19.52
C ILE A 108 -25.48 -12.37 -18.65
N ASP A 109 -25.85 -13.53 -19.18
CA ASP A 109 -26.57 -14.57 -18.44
C ASP A 109 -25.59 -15.38 -17.58
N ASN A 110 -25.82 -15.42 -16.26
CA ASN A 110 -24.99 -16.17 -15.32
C ASN A 110 -24.96 -17.67 -15.59
N ASN A 111 -25.96 -18.24 -16.25
CA ASN A 111 -25.98 -19.65 -16.65
C ASN A 111 -25.07 -19.90 -17.85
N GLU A 112 -24.74 -18.87 -18.63
CA GLU A 112 -23.84 -18.94 -19.79
C GLU A 112 -22.41 -18.58 -19.40
N TYR A 113 -22.19 -17.39 -18.83
CA TYR A 113 -20.83 -16.94 -18.56
C TYR A 113 -20.14 -17.72 -17.44
N LEU A 114 -20.86 -18.43 -16.55
CA LEU A 114 -20.26 -19.30 -15.52
C LEU A 114 -20.05 -20.76 -15.97
N LYS A 115 -20.20 -21.08 -17.27
CA LYS A 115 -19.96 -22.44 -17.76
C LYS A 115 -18.49 -22.85 -17.68
N TRP A 116 -18.27 -24.11 -17.29
CA TRP A 116 -16.95 -24.71 -17.12
C TRP A 116 -16.04 -24.56 -18.35
N ASN A 117 -16.58 -24.83 -19.54
CA ASN A 117 -15.84 -24.86 -20.80
C ASN A 117 -15.30 -23.48 -21.24
N HIS A 118 -15.73 -22.38 -20.63
CA HIS A 118 -15.20 -21.03 -20.90
C HIS A 118 -13.84 -20.78 -20.23
N TYR A 119 -13.49 -21.56 -19.21
CA TYR A 119 -12.31 -21.35 -18.38
C TYR A 119 -11.27 -22.45 -18.57
N ARG A 120 -10.08 -22.23 -18.01
CA ARG A 120 -9.01 -23.22 -17.94
C ARG A 120 -8.95 -23.79 -16.54
N ASP A 121 -8.98 -25.11 -16.46
CA ASP A 121 -8.66 -25.78 -15.21
C ASP A 121 -7.16 -25.70 -14.93
N ARG A 122 -6.81 -25.57 -13.66
CA ARG A 122 -5.42 -25.53 -13.19
C ARG A 122 -5.33 -26.30 -11.89
N LYS A 123 -4.27 -27.11 -11.76
CA LYS A 123 -3.96 -27.80 -10.51
C LYS A 123 -3.69 -26.77 -9.42
N VAL A 124 -4.41 -26.90 -8.31
CA VAL A 124 -4.24 -26.07 -7.12
C VAL A 124 -4.13 -26.95 -5.88
N THR A 125 -3.48 -26.45 -4.84
CA THR A 125 -3.35 -27.16 -3.56
C THR A 125 -4.66 -27.20 -2.77
N ARG A 126 -5.49 -26.15 -2.89
CA ARG A 126 -6.76 -26.02 -2.14
C ARG A 126 -7.93 -26.03 -3.11
N ASP A 127 -8.84 -26.98 -2.96
CA ASP A 127 -9.97 -27.16 -3.86
C ASP A 127 -10.86 -25.91 -3.98
N ARG A 128 -11.02 -25.11 -2.93
CA ARG A 128 -11.76 -23.83 -3.02
C ARG A 128 -11.21 -22.84 -4.06
N PHE A 129 -9.96 -23.02 -4.50
CA PHE A 129 -9.32 -22.20 -5.54
C PHE A 129 -9.23 -22.92 -6.89
N SER A 130 -9.81 -24.13 -7.00
CA SER A 130 -9.93 -24.87 -8.27
C SER A 130 -10.99 -24.23 -9.15
N LEU A 131 -11.04 -24.60 -10.42
CA LEU A 131 -12.10 -24.10 -11.30
C LEU A 131 -13.49 -24.45 -10.74
N LYS A 132 -13.65 -25.68 -10.24
CA LYS A 132 -14.90 -26.14 -9.61
C LYS A 132 -15.24 -25.29 -8.38
N GLY A 133 -14.28 -25.11 -7.48
CA GLY A 133 -14.49 -24.34 -6.25
C GLY A 133 -14.86 -22.88 -6.51
N ILE A 134 -14.18 -22.23 -7.46
CA ILE A 134 -14.46 -20.83 -7.82
C ILE A 134 -15.81 -20.68 -8.50
N LEU A 135 -16.13 -21.51 -9.51
CA LEU A 135 -17.42 -21.44 -10.18
C LEU A 135 -18.58 -21.75 -9.23
N SER A 136 -18.43 -22.75 -8.34
CA SER A 136 -19.41 -23.05 -7.29
C SER A 136 -19.64 -21.84 -6.37
N THR A 137 -18.56 -21.18 -5.94
CA THR A 137 -18.66 -19.96 -5.12
C THR A 137 -19.40 -18.84 -5.86
N LEU A 138 -19.09 -18.61 -7.13
CA LEU A 138 -19.77 -17.59 -7.94
C LEU A 138 -21.25 -17.93 -8.19
N GLN A 139 -21.56 -19.19 -8.45
CA GLN A 139 -22.94 -19.67 -8.59
C GLN A 139 -23.73 -19.52 -7.29
N GLN A 140 -23.12 -19.80 -6.13
CA GLN A 140 -23.73 -19.51 -4.83
C GLN A 140 -23.99 -18.01 -4.65
N ASN A 141 -23.05 -17.15 -5.04
CA ASN A 141 -23.22 -15.70 -4.95
C ASN A 141 -24.39 -15.16 -5.79
N VAL A 142 -24.74 -15.79 -6.92
CA VAL A 142 -25.93 -15.45 -7.73
C VAL A 142 -27.22 -15.57 -6.91
N TYR A 143 -27.27 -16.50 -5.95
CA TYR A 143 -28.40 -16.73 -5.05
C TYR A 143 -28.34 -15.91 -3.76
N SER A 144 -27.40 -14.97 -3.63
CA SER A 144 -27.33 -14.05 -2.50
C SER A 144 -28.63 -13.25 -2.35
N ASP A 145 -29.12 -13.09 -1.12
CA ASP A 145 -30.29 -12.25 -0.80
C ASP A 145 -29.95 -10.77 -0.61
N LYS A 146 -28.72 -10.37 -0.93
CA LYS A 146 -28.27 -8.98 -0.84
C LYS A 146 -28.45 -8.27 -2.17
N ASP A 147 -28.97 -7.05 -2.12
CA ASP A 147 -28.98 -6.17 -3.28
C ASP A 147 -27.56 -5.72 -3.65
N PRO A 148 -27.28 -5.48 -4.95
CA PRO A 148 -28.22 -5.50 -6.08
C PRO A 148 -28.46 -6.90 -6.70
N ILE A 149 -27.85 -7.96 -6.18
CA ILE A 149 -27.93 -9.30 -6.79
C ILE A 149 -29.37 -9.84 -6.75
N LYS A 150 -30.02 -9.75 -5.58
CA LYS A 150 -31.40 -10.20 -5.40
C LYS A 150 -32.36 -9.52 -6.38
N TYR A 151 -32.35 -8.18 -6.42
CA TYR A 151 -33.19 -7.41 -7.34
C TYR A 151 -33.02 -7.84 -8.81
N TYR A 152 -31.78 -8.04 -9.28
CA TYR A 152 -31.55 -8.42 -10.67
C TYR A 152 -32.05 -9.84 -10.97
N ARG A 153 -31.79 -10.79 -10.08
CA ARG A 153 -32.27 -12.17 -10.20
C ARG A 153 -33.80 -12.23 -10.26
N GLU A 154 -34.48 -11.53 -9.36
CA GLU A 154 -35.94 -11.58 -9.25
C GLU A 154 -36.65 -10.80 -10.37
N LYS A 155 -36.10 -9.64 -10.77
CA LYS A 155 -36.74 -8.78 -11.78
C LYS A 155 -36.42 -9.17 -13.23
N TYR A 156 -35.18 -9.58 -13.50
CA TYR A 156 -34.70 -9.84 -14.86
C TYR A 156 -34.40 -11.32 -15.12
N GLY A 157 -34.48 -12.19 -14.12
CA GLY A 157 -34.20 -13.62 -14.26
C GLY A 157 -32.70 -13.97 -14.42
N ILE A 158 -31.82 -12.97 -14.46
CA ILE A 158 -30.38 -13.11 -14.67
C ILE A 158 -29.59 -12.20 -13.73
N VAL A 159 -28.34 -12.54 -13.47
CA VAL A 159 -27.39 -11.69 -12.74
C VAL A 159 -26.19 -11.37 -13.65
N PRO A 160 -26.10 -10.15 -14.22
CA PRO A 160 -24.97 -9.78 -15.06
C PRO A 160 -23.62 -9.75 -14.31
N PRO A 161 -22.46 -9.89 -15.00
CA PRO A 161 -21.15 -9.92 -14.35
C PRO A 161 -20.84 -8.72 -13.44
N TRP A 162 -21.21 -7.49 -13.86
CA TRP A 162 -21.00 -6.27 -13.07
C TRP A 162 -21.89 -6.18 -11.82
N ILE A 163 -22.98 -6.96 -11.77
CA ILE A 163 -23.81 -7.10 -10.58
C ILE A 163 -23.22 -8.18 -9.67
N LEU A 164 -22.86 -9.34 -10.24
CA LEU A 164 -22.28 -10.45 -9.48
C LEU A 164 -20.97 -10.04 -8.77
N PHE A 165 -20.09 -9.32 -9.45
CA PHE A 165 -18.79 -8.98 -8.89
C PHE A 165 -18.84 -7.97 -7.75
N LYS A 166 -19.93 -7.18 -7.60
CA LYS A 166 -20.14 -6.32 -6.42
C LYS A 166 -20.18 -7.12 -5.11
N GLY A 167 -20.74 -8.32 -5.14
CA GLY A 167 -20.80 -9.23 -3.98
C GLY A 167 -19.62 -10.19 -3.87
N THR A 168 -18.66 -10.14 -4.80
CA THR A 168 -17.57 -11.12 -4.88
C THR A 168 -16.32 -10.61 -4.15
N TYR A 169 -15.76 -11.42 -3.24
CA TYR A 169 -14.52 -11.10 -2.53
C TYR A 169 -13.31 -10.98 -3.48
N PHE A 170 -12.36 -10.08 -3.16
CA PHE A 170 -11.15 -9.85 -3.96
C PHE A 170 -10.38 -11.14 -4.27
N SER A 171 -10.23 -12.00 -3.27
CA SER A 171 -9.51 -13.28 -3.41
C SER A 171 -10.19 -14.20 -4.43
N THR A 172 -11.53 -14.27 -4.44
CA THR A 172 -12.29 -15.02 -5.42
C THR A 172 -12.11 -14.43 -6.82
N LEU A 173 -12.17 -13.10 -6.96
CA LEU A 173 -11.98 -12.40 -8.23
C LEU A 173 -10.59 -12.67 -8.84
N ILE A 174 -9.51 -12.56 -8.05
CA ILE A 174 -8.15 -12.82 -8.52
C ILE A 174 -7.97 -14.28 -8.94
N ASN A 175 -8.50 -15.23 -8.15
CA ASN A 175 -8.43 -16.65 -8.51
C ASN A 175 -9.28 -16.96 -9.75
N TYR A 176 -10.40 -16.26 -9.94
CA TYR A 176 -11.22 -16.36 -11.15
C TYR A 176 -10.47 -15.86 -12.40
N ILE A 177 -9.85 -14.68 -12.33
CA ILE A 177 -9.01 -14.13 -13.42
C ILE A 177 -7.87 -15.08 -13.78
N ARG A 178 -7.27 -15.77 -12.80
CA ARG A 178 -6.21 -16.76 -13.04
C ARG A 178 -6.67 -17.91 -13.94
N LEU A 179 -7.97 -18.23 -13.94
CA LEU A 179 -8.60 -19.32 -14.70
C LEU A 179 -9.00 -18.89 -16.13
N PHE A 180 -8.78 -17.64 -16.53
CA PHE A 180 -9.09 -17.19 -17.88
C PHE A 180 -8.28 -17.93 -18.94
N LYS A 181 -8.89 -18.15 -20.12
CA LYS A 181 -8.20 -18.58 -21.32
C LYS A 181 -7.34 -17.44 -21.88
N ASN A 182 -6.46 -17.77 -22.83
CA ASN A 182 -5.47 -16.81 -23.35
C ASN A 182 -6.11 -15.57 -23.97
N LYS A 183 -7.25 -15.73 -24.65
CA LYS A 183 -7.96 -14.65 -25.33
C LYS A 183 -8.44 -13.62 -24.31
N GLU A 184 -9.28 -14.02 -23.38
CA GLU A 184 -9.91 -13.17 -22.37
C GLU A 184 -8.84 -12.56 -21.44
N LYS A 185 -7.80 -13.34 -21.10
CA LYS A 185 -6.69 -12.84 -20.29
C LYS A 185 -5.88 -11.76 -21.02
N SER A 186 -5.66 -11.90 -22.32
CA SER A 186 -4.97 -10.88 -23.12
C SER A 186 -5.79 -9.59 -23.20
N VAL A 187 -7.11 -9.68 -23.43
CA VAL A 187 -8.01 -8.52 -23.46
C VAL A 187 -8.01 -7.79 -22.11
N LEU A 188 -8.14 -8.54 -21.01
CA LEU A 188 -8.13 -7.99 -19.65
C LEU A 188 -6.84 -7.21 -19.38
N ILE A 189 -5.68 -7.82 -19.67
CA ILE A 189 -4.38 -7.20 -19.43
C ILE A 189 -4.18 -5.98 -20.32
N SER A 190 -4.57 -6.04 -21.60
CA SER A 190 -4.48 -4.87 -22.49
C SER A 190 -5.22 -3.66 -21.96
N LYS A 191 -6.42 -3.87 -21.39
CA LYS A 191 -7.24 -2.79 -20.81
C LYS A 191 -6.61 -2.24 -19.53
N LEU A 192 -6.11 -3.11 -18.65
CA LEU A 192 -5.53 -2.72 -17.35
C LEU A 192 -4.16 -2.05 -17.47
N TYR A 193 -3.33 -2.45 -18.43
CA TYR A 193 -1.99 -1.88 -18.67
C TYR A 193 -1.99 -0.79 -19.75
N GLY A 194 -3.07 -0.61 -20.51
CA GLY A 194 -3.12 0.37 -21.60
C GLY A 194 -2.19 0.02 -22.77
N ILE A 195 -1.98 -1.27 -23.03
CA ILE A 195 -1.13 -1.77 -24.14
C ILE A 195 -1.97 -2.50 -25.17
N SER A 196 -1.50 -2.61 -26.42
CA SER A 196 -2.21 -3.41 -27.44
C SER A 196 -2.17 -4.90 -27.11
N GLN A 197 -3.20 -5.64 -27.56
CA GLN A 197 -3.32 -7.07 -27.28
C GLN A 197 -2.16 -7.88 -27.86
N GLU A 198 -1.59 -7.47 -29.01
CA GLU A 198 -0.45 -8.17 -29.63
C GLU A 198 0.80 -8.11 -28.76
N LYS A 199 0.93 -7.08 -27.91
CA LYS A 199 2.06 -6.93 -26.99
C LYS A 199 1.94 -7.80 -25.74
N VAL A 200 0.80 -8.46 -25.49
CA VAL A 200 0.59 -9.23 -24.25
C VAL A 200 1.26 -10.62 -24.35
N THR A 201 2.54 -10.67 -24.00
CA THR A 201 3.38 -11.89 -23.95
C THR A 201 3.05 -12.81 -22.77
N SER A 202 3.65 -14.00 -22.73
CA SER A 202 3.58 -14.91 -21.58
C SER A 202 4.13 -14.28 -20.31
N ASP A 203 5.20 -13.50 -20.43
CA ASP A 203 5.93 -12.92 -19.31
C ASP A 203 5.10 -11.78 -18.68
N ILE A 204 4.45 -10.98 -19.52
CA ILE A 204 3.46 -9.99 -19.09
C ILE A 204 2.29 -10.66 -18.36
N LYS A 205 1.78 -11.79 -18.86
CA LYS A 205 0.70 -12.55 -18.20
C LYS A 205 1.13 -13.09 -16.84
N GLN A 206 2.39 -13.49 -16.70
CA GLN A 206 2.94 -13.97 -15.45
C GLN A 206 3.10 -12.82 -14.46
N LEU A 207 3.77 -11.72 -14.87
CA LEU A 207 3.92 -10.51 -14.05
C LEU A 207 2.57 -9.99 -13.55
N PHE A 208 1.56 -9.90 -14.43
CA PHE A 208 0.22 -9.48 -14.04
C PHE A 208 -0.39 -10.39 -12.98
N SER A 209 -0.25 -11.72 -13.14
CA SER A 209 -0.78 -12.68 -12.17
C SER A 209 -0.10 -12.53 -10.82
N ASP A 210 1.23 -12.39 -10.80
CA ASP A 210 1.99 -12.21 -9.56
C ASP A 210 1.66 -10.88 -8.89
N SER A 211 1.49 -9.81 -9.67
CA SER A 211 1.07 -8.49 -9.18
C SER A 211 -0.26 -8.55 -8.45
N LEU A 212 -1.27 -9.22 -9.03
CA LEU A 212 -2.57 -9.38 -8.37
C LEU A 212 -2.46 -10.11 -7.02
N PHE A 213 -1.63 -11.16 -6.93
CA PHE A 213 -1.43 -11.85 -5.65
C PHE A 213 -0.67 -11.01 -4.62
N ILE A 214 0.25 -10.15 -5.05
CA ILE A 214 0.93 -9.20 -4.16
C ILE A 214 -0.06 -8.16 -3.65
N PHE A 215 -0.90 -7.60 -4.52
CA PHE A 215 -1.97 -6.66 -4.13
C PHE A 215 -2.92 -7.30 -3.12
N LEU A 216 -3.30 -8.57 -3.32
CA LEU A 216 -4.12 -9.32 -2.38
C LEU A 216 -3.44 -9.50 -1.02
N ASP A 217 -2.15 -9.81 -1.01
CA ASP A 217 -1.37 -9.95 0.22
C ASP A 217 -1.29 -8.62 1.00
N TYR A 218 -1.05 -7.50 0.32
CA TYR A 218 -1.06 -6.17 0.94
C TYR A 218 -2.45 -5.79 1.47
N ARG A 219 -3.50 -5.98 0.66
CA ARG A 219 -4.88 -5.74 1.07
C ARG A 219 -5.24 -6.54 2.31
N ASN A 220 -4.92 -7.83 2.36
CA ASN A 220 -5.25 -8.68 3.49
C ASN A 220 -4.41 -8.34 4.73
N THR A 221 -3.12 -8.06 4.55
CA THR A 221 -2.26 -7.60 5.66
C THR A 221 -2.83 -6.32 6.26
N ALA A 222 -3.26 -5.37 5.44
CA ALA A 222 -3.91 -4.16 5.91
C ALA A 222 -5.25 -4.43 6.62
N ALA A 223 -6.10 -5.30 6.06
CA ALA A 223 -7.40 -5.66 6.66
C ALA A 223 -7.27 -6.32 8.04
N HIS A 224 -6.18 -7.07 8.26
CA HIS A 224 -5.94 -7.79 9.51
C HIS A 224 -5.09 -7.00 10.51
N GLY A 225 -4.84 -5.71 10.27
CA GLY A 225 -4.05 -4.87 11.18
C GLY A 225 -2.56 -5.21 11.19
N GLY A 226 -2.06 -5.88 10.15
CA GLY A 226 -0.65 -6.20 10.00
C GLY A 226 0.22 -4.95 9.82
N ARG A 227 1.53 -5.12 9.98
CA ARG A 227 2.52 -4.09 9.65
C ARG A 227 2.74 -4.07 8.14
N ILE A 228 2.84 -2.88 7.56
CA ILE A 228 2.95 -2.63 6.12
C ILE A 228 4.34 -2.11 5.75
N TYR A 229 4.93 -1.20 6.54
CA TYR A 229 6.16 -0.50 6.18
C TYR A 229 7.36 -1.43 5.92
N ASN A 230 7.38 -2.61 6.55
CA ASN A 230 8.39 -3.65 6.34
C ASN A 230 7.79 -4.98 5.86
N PHE A 231 6.56 -4.96 5.35
CA PHE A 231 5.91 -6.14 4.82
C PHE A 231 6.54 -6.56 3.50
N VAL A 232 6.73 -7.86 3.32
CA VAL A 232 7.17 -8.44 2.05
C VAL A 232 6.22 -9.58 1.70
N SER A 233 5.62 -9.52 0.52
CA SER A 233 4.74 -10.59 0.05
C SER A 233 5.54 -11.87 -0.18
N LYS A 234 4.93 -13.03 0.10
CA LYS A 234 5.51 -14.33 -0.26
C LYS A 234 5.67 -14.51 -1.78
N HIS A 235 4.93 -13.73 -2.58
CA HIS A 235 4.98 -13.73 -4.04
C HIS A 235 6.08 -12.83 -4.60
N SER A 236 6.76 -12.03 -3.76
CA SER A 236 7.80 -11.09 -4.20
C SER A 236 8.99 -11.76 -4.88
N LYS A 237 9.32 -13.00 -4.52
CA LYS A 237 10.47 -13.74 -5.06
C LYS A 237 10.23 -14.34 -6.45
N SER A 238 8.97 -14.53 -6.85
CA SER A 238 8.62 -15.13 -8.13
C SER A 238 8.46 -14.11 -9.25
N ILE A 239 8.61 -12.82 -8.95
CA ILE A 239 8.43 -11.76 -9.95
C ILE A 239 9.52 -11.81 -11.01
N SER A 240 9.09 -11.93 -12.26
CA SER A 240 9.93 -11.77 -13.43
C SER A 240 9.94 -10.33 -13.92
N PHE A 241 11.13 -9.85 -14.29
CA PHE A 241 11.30 -8.59 -15.02
C PHE A 241 10.76 -8.73 -16.44
N VAL A 242 10.12 -7.68 -16.94
CA VAL A 242 9.54 -7.61 -18.27
C VAL A 242 10.08 -6.35 -18.97
N PRO A 243 11.08 -6.49 -19.86
CA PRO A 243 11.73 -5.35 -20.52
C PRO A 243 10.77 -4.43 -21.28
N GLU A 244 9.67 -4.96 -21.80
CA GLU A 244 8.66 -4.23 -22.56
C GLU A 244 8.03 -3.07 -21.76
N PHE A 245 8.08 -3.13 -20.43
CA PHE A 245 7.57 -2.06 -19.55
C PHE A 245 8.58 -0.97 -19.22
N LEU A 246 9.84 -1.05 -19.68
CA LEU A 246 10.81 0.03 -19.50
C LEU A 246 10.35 1.34 -20.16
N ASN A 247 9.58 1.27 -21.25
CA ASN A 247 9.02 2.44 -21.91
C ASN A 247 7.81 3.04 -21.18
N LEU A 248 7.20 2.30 -20.23
CA LEU A 248 6.04 2.76 -19.45
C LEU A 248 6.46 3.27 -18.06
N SER A 249 7.52 2.69 -17.49
CA SER A 249 8.01 3.08 -16.17
C SER A 249 9.52 2.85 -16.05
N ASP A 250 10.26 3.94 -15.84
CA ASP A 250 11.71 3.90 -15.58
C ASP A 250 12.04 3.08 -14.32
N THR A 251 11.10 2.99 -13.36
CA THR A 251 11.30 2.24 -12.11
C THR A 251 11.25 0.73 -12.31
N MET A 252 10.76 0.25 -13.47
CA MET A 252 10.72 -1.18 -13.83
C MET A 252 12.11 -1.83 -13.80
N PHE A 253 13.16 -1.08 -14.12
CA PHE A 253 14.55 -1.57 -14.05
C PHE A 253 14.92 -2.08 -12.65
N HIS A 254 14.34 -1.49 -11.60
CA HIS A 254 14.63 -1.84 -10.21
C HIS A 254 13.81 -3.02 -9.69
N LEU A 255 12.82 -3.52 -10.46
CA LEU A 255 11.85 -4.51 -9.96
C LEU A 255 12.48 -5.76 -9.34
N LYS A 256 13.58 -6.27 -9.92
CA LYS A 256 14.29 -7.47 -9.41
C LYS A 256 15.03 -7.23 -8.09
N THR A 257 15.51 -6.01 -7.89
CA THR A 257 16.25 -5.60 -6.68
C THR A 257 15.32 -5.05 -5.61
N SER A 258 14.10 -4.68 -5.99
CA SER A 258 13.11 -4.11 -5.11
C SER A 258 12.30 -5.17 -4.36
N TYR A 259 11.95 -4.86 -3.12
CA TYR A 259 11.04 -5.66 -2.30
C TYR A 259 10.12 -4.74 -1.49
N GLY A 260 9.16 -5.33 -0.78
CA GLY A 260 8.24 -4.58 0.08
C GLY A 260 7.50 -3.48 -0.68
N LEU A 261 7.41 -2.29 -0.10
CA LEU A 261 6.63 -1.17 -0.66
C LEU A 261 7.19 -0.67 -1.98
N SER A 262 8.52 -0.62 -2.12
CA SER A 262 9.18 -0.27 -3.37
C SER A 262 8.69 -1.15 -4.52
N GLN A 263 8.67 -2.47 -4.31
CA GLN A 263 8.17 -3.41 -5.30
C GLN A 263 6.67 -3.21 -5.57
N LEU A 264 5.85 -3.01 -4.54
CA LEU A 264 4.42 -2.72 -4.72
C LEU A 264 4.18 -1.51 -5.63
N LEU A 265 4.89 -0.40 -5.38
CA LEU A 265 4.76 0.83 -6.15
C LEU A 265 5.18 0.64 -7.61
N ILE A 266 6.30 -0.04 -7.87
CA ILE A 266 6.76 -0.34 -9.24
C ILE A 266 5.72 -1.16 -10.01
N LEU A 267 5.08 -2.15 -9.35
CA LEU A 267 4.03 -2.95 -9.97
C LEU A 267 2.75 -2.16 -10.25
N MET A 268 2.44 -1.16 -9.44
CA MET A 268 1.29 -0.28 -9.67
C MET A 268 1.56 0.72 -10.78
N ASP A 269 2.81 1.16 -10.96
CA ASP A 269 3.22 2.13 -11.97
C ASP A 269 3.02 1.62 -13.41
N VAL A 270 2.94 0.31 -13.64
CA VAL A 270 2.67 -0.25 -14.97
C VAL A 270 1.18 -0.40 -15.31
N PHE A 271 0.27 -0.15 -14.35
CA PHE A 271 -1.16 -0.11 -14.64
C PHE A 271 -1.54 1.23 -15.27
N ALA A 272 -2.46 1.24 -16.23
CA ALA A 272 -2.94 2.49 -16.82
C ALA A 272 -3.64 3.39 -15.78
N TYR A 273 -4.31 2.78 -14.79
CA TYR A 273 -4.97 3.49 -13.70
C TYR A 273 -4.03 3.76 -12.52
N GLN A 274 -3.50 4.98 -12.46
CA GLN A 274 -2.42 5.36 -11.54
C GLN A 274 -2.90 5.82 -10.14
N GLN A 275 -4.20 6.08 -9.93
CA GLN A 275 -4.70 6.65 -8.67
C GLN A 275 -4.39 5.80 -7.43
N PRO A 276 -4.57 4.46 -7.45
CA PRO A 276 -4.17 3.61 -6.33
C PRO A 276 -2.70 3.77 -5.93
N GLY A 277 -1.79 3.89 -6.91
CA GLY A 277 -0.36 4.08 -6.65
C GLY A 277 -0.08 5.46 -6.04
N ASN A 278 -0.75 6.50 -6.54
CA ASN A 278 -0.62 7.87 -6.05
C ASN A 278 -1.07 8.01 -4.58
N ILE A 279 -2.19 7.39 -4.20
CA ILE A 279 -2.68 7.37 -2.80
C ILE A 279 -1.59 6.87 -1.84
N ILE A 280 -0.89 5.80 -2.22
CA ILE A 280 0.17 5.19 -1.40
C ILE A 280 1.40 6.10 -1.39
N LYS A 281 1.84 6.61 -2.54
CA LYS A 281 2.99 7.52 -2.67
C LYS A 281 2.81 8.78 -1.82
N ASP A 282 1.65 9.42 -1.89
CA ASP A 282 1.34 10.64 -1.15
C ASP A 282 1.31 10.40 0.37
N SER A 283 0.68 9.29 0.79
CA SER A 283 0.66 8.89 2.20
C SER A 283 2.06 8.57 2.72
N LEU A 284 2.85 7.83 1.95
CA LEU A 284 4.22 7.47 2.30
C LEU A 284 5.10 8.71 2.45
N GLN A 285 5.05 9.62 1.48
CA GLN A 285 5.77 10.89 1.51
C GLN A 285 5.37 11.73 2.74
N THR A 286 4.07 11.85 3.01
CA THR A 286 3.55 12.62 4.14
C THR A 286 4.03 12.05 5.48
N GLU A 287 3.92 10.73 5.65
CA GLU A 287 4.24 10.09 6.92
C GLU A 287 5.75 9.97 7.17
N ILE A 288 6.56 9.73 6.12
CA ILE A 288 8.01 9.82 6.24
C ILE A 288 8.41 11.23 6.68
N ASN A 289 7.92 12.27 5.98
CA ASN A 289 8.24 13.66 6.34
C ASN A 289 7.81 14.01 7.77
N ARG A 290 6.63 13.55 8.22
CA ARG A 290 6.18 13.75 9.60
C ARG A 290 7.12 13.10 10.61
N HIS A 291 7.55 11.86 10.34
CA HIS A 291 8.37 11.08 11.26
C HIS A 291 9.82 11.57 11.29
N VAL A 292 10.49 11.66 10.13
CA VAL A 292 11.93 11.98 10.05
C VAL A 292 12.24 13.44 10.42
N LYS A 293 11.24 14.33 10.35
CA LYS A 293 11.36 15.71 10.89
C LYS A 293 11.60 15.72 12.40
N LEU A 294 11.09 14.73 13.12
CA LEU A 294 11.24 14.60 14.57
C LEU A 294 12.37 13.63 14.95
N TYR A 295 12.59 12.60 14.13
CA TYR A 295 13.50 11.49 14.41
C TYR A 295 14.37 11.20 13.18
N SER A 296 15.28 12.11 12.84
CA SER A 296 16.14 11.98 11.65
C SER A 296 17.06 10.77 11.67
N ASP A 297 17.42 10.28 12.86
CA ASP A 297 18.27 9.10 13.03
C ASP A 297 17.58 7.81 12.56
N ASP A 298 16.25 7.81 12.38
CA ASP A 298 15.48 6.67 11.90
C ASP A 298 15.54 6.52 10.36
N ILE A 299 16.12 7.47 9.62
CA ILE A 299 16.16 7.47 8.15
C ILE A 299 16.73 6.17 7.60
N SER A 300 17.94 5.77 8.00
CA SER A 300 18.59 4.57 7.46
C SER A 300 17.79 3.30 7.73
N TYR A 301 17.13 3.24 8.89
CA TYR A 301 16.24 2.13 9.22
C TYR A 301 15.00 2.12 8.31
N ILE A 302 14.35 3.27 8.14
CA ILE A 302 13.16 3.39 7.30
C ILE A 302 13.50 3.07 5.85
N GLU A 303 14.59 3.61 5.30
CA GLU A 303 15.06 3.33 3.93
C GLU A 303 15.23 1.82 3.71
N SER A 304 15.87 1.12 4.66
CA SER A 304 16.03 -0.33 4.60
C SER A 304 14.71 -1.07 4.70
N ALA A 305 13.75 -0.58 5.48
CA ALA A 305 12.47 -1.25 5.69
C ALA A 305 11.55 -1.13 4.47
N ILE A 306 11.44 0.08 3.91
CA ILE A 306 10.54 0.38 2.77
C ILE A 306 11.20 0.11 1.41
N ASN A 307 12.54 -0.04 1.40
CA ASN A 307 13.37 -0.24 0.21
C ASN A 307 13.31 0.93 -0.79
N ILE A 308 13.30 2.16 -0.27
CA ILE A 308 13.27 3.42 -1.03
C ILE A 308 14.26 4.38 -0.37
N SER A 309 15.07 5.06 -1.18
CA SER A 309 15.99 6.08 -0.65
C SER A 309 15.26 7.37 -0.29
N ILE A 310 15.61 7.95 0.84
CA ILE A 310 15.06 9.17 1.39
C ILE A 310 16.10 10.27 1.30
N LYS A 311 15.87 11.26 0.42
CA LYS A 311 16.68 12.48 0.36
C LYS A 311 16.01 13.57 1.19
N MET A 312 16.70 14.04 2.24
CA MET A 312 16.28 15.25 2.94
C MET A 312 16.64 16.49 2.11
N THR A 313 15.65 17.33 1.83
CA THR A 313 15.84 18.61 1.16
C THR A 313 15.24 19.75 1.97
N ASN A 314 15.98 20.86 2.04
CA ASN A 314 15.46 22.09 2.62
C ASN A 314 14.59 22.80 1.59
N CYS A 315 13.31 22.96 1.92
CA CYS A 315 12.35 23.64 1.06
C CYS A 315 11.99 25.01 1.63
N VAL A 316 11.78 25.96 0.74
CA VAL A 316 11.28 27.29 1.05
C VAL A 316 10.11 27.61 0.13
N TRP A 317 9.34 28.63 0.49
CA TRP A 317 8.15 29.06 -0.21
C TRP A 317 8.45 30.12 -1.25
N ILE A 318 7.88 29.99 -2.44
CA ILE A 318 7.97 30.98 -3.51
C ILE A 318 6.59 31.42 -3.98
N THR A 319 6.56 32.53 -4.71
CA THR A 319 5.41 32.98 -5.49
C THR A 319 5.80 32.99 -6.96
N LYS A 320 4.97 32.42 -7.85
CA LYS A 320 5.25 32.28 -9.29
C LYS A 320 5.76 33.56 -9.96
N ASN A 321 5.21 34.71 -9.57
CA ASN A 321 5.47 36.00 -10.22
C ASN A 321 6.60 36.81 -9.55
N SER A 322 7.30 36.24 -8.56
CA SER A 322 8.41 36.91 -7.91
C SER A 322 9.62 35.99 -7.79
N LYS A 323 10.82 36.46 -8.16
CA LYS A 323 12.08 35.76 -7.86
C LYS A 323 12.49 35.88 -6.40
N LYS A 324 11.51 35.90 -5.48
CA LYS A 324 11.74 35.96 -4.03
C LYS A 324 11.37 34.63 -3.40
N PHE A 325 12.19 34.15 -2.47
CA PHE A 325 11.86 33.01 -1.63
C PHE A 325 11.62 33.41 -0.18
N HIS A 326 10.80 32.64 0.51
CA HIS A 326 10.25 32.92 1.82
C HIS A 326 10.35 31.67 2.69
N THR A 327 10.66 31.82 3.96
CA THR A 327 10.77 30.70 4.91
C THR A 327 9.44 30.38 5.59
N ILE A 328 8.48 31.31 5.47
CA ILE A 328 7.15 31.24 6.10
C ILE A 328 6.08 31.42 5.01
N PRO A 329 5.10 30.50 4.90
CA PRO A 329 4.07 30.54 3.85
C PRO A 329 3.07 31.68 4.01
N THR A 330 3.06 32.38 5.14
CA THR A 330 2.18 33.52 5.46
C THR A 330 2.90 34.87 5.44
N CYS A 331 4.14 34.91 4.95
CA CYS A 331 4.88 36.18 4.84
C CYS A 331 4.11 37.16 3.95
N SER A 332 3.95 38.41 4.39
CA SER A 332 3.13 39.44 3.71
C SER A 332 3.41 39.70 2.22
N GLY A 333 4.54 39.22 1.68
CA GLY A 333 4.93 39.38 0.28
C GLY A 333 4.66 38.13 -0.57
N ILE A 334 4.01 37.10 -0.01
CA ILE A 334 3.74 35.84 -0.67
C ILE A 334 2.27 35.77 -1.10
N ILE A 335 2.05 35.37 -2.35
CA ILE A 335 0.73 35.15 -2.94
C ILE A 335 0.76 33.75 -3.58
N ASN A 336 -0.21 32.91 -3.25
CA ASN A 336 -0.30 31.51 -3.71
C ASN A 336 1.01 30.73 -3.48
N PRO A 337 1.38 30.50 -2.20
CA PRO A 337 2.67 29.95 -1.83
C PRO A 337 2.90 28.56 -2.41
N GLN A 338 4.08 28.34 -3.01
CA GLN A 338 4.50 27.03 -3.52
C GLN A 338 5.84 26.63 -2.89
N LEU A 339 5.98 25.37 -2.49
CA LEU A 339 7.25 24.82 -1.98
C LEU A 339 8.23 24.61 -3.14
N MET A 340 9.49 25.01 -2.93
CA MET A 340 10.60 24.75 -3.83
C MET A 340 11.86 24.41 -3.04
N GLU A 341 12.62 23.43 -3.53
CA GLU A 341 13.91 23.04 -2.96
C GLU A 341 14.93 24.20 -3.06
N ILE A 342 15.64 24.45 -1.97
CA ILE A 342 16.58 25.57 -1.88
C ILE A 342 17.73 25.47 -2.90
N GLU A 343 18.13 24.26 -3.28
CA GLU A 343 19.17 24.01 -4.29
C GLU A 343 18.74 24.51 -5.68
N ARG A 344 17.46 24.32 -6.04
CA ARG A 344 16.90 24.78 -7.32
C ARG A 344 16.79 26.31 -7.40
N LEU A 345 16.69 26.98 -6.26
CA LEU A 345 16.57 28.45 -6.21
C LEU A 345 17.86 29.15 -6.60
N LYS A 346 19.01 28.61 -6.18
CA LYS A 346 20.33 29.13 -6.55
C LYS A 346 20.53 29.08 -8.06
N ALA A 347 20.17 27.96 -8.70
CA ALA A 347 20.27 27.78 -10.15
C ALA A 347 19.36 28.73 -10.95
N ASN A 348 18.24 29.20 -10.37
CA ASN A 348 17.24 30.02 -11.05
C ASN A 348 17.29 31.52 -10.66
N GLY A 349 18.27 31.93 -9.85
CA GLY A 349 18.50 33.32 -9.47
C GLY A 349 17.44 33.90 -8.52
N TYR A 350 16.87 33.08 -7.63
CA TYR A 350 15.96 33.57 -6.60
C TYR A 350 16.72 34.26 -5.45
N ILE A 351 16.16 35.35 -4.93
CA ILE A 351 16.70 36.10 -3.80
C ILE A 351 15.83 35.90 -2.54
N PRO A 352 16.39 35.91 -1.32
CA PRO A 352 15.58 35.78 -0.12
C PRO A 352 14.70 37.01 0.11
N CYS A 353 13.54 36.78 0.70
CA CYS A 353 12.71 37.84 1.22
C CYS A 353 13.43 38.57 2.36
N LYS A 354 13.49 39.91 2.27
CA LYS A 354 14.10 40.77 3.30
C LYS A 354 13.44 40.68 4.68
N ARG A 355 12.28 40.03 4.84
CA ARG A 355 11.59 39.87 6.13
C ARG A 355 11.87 38.50 6.74
N CYS A 356 11.53 37.42 6.03
CA CYS A 356 11.63 36.07 6.58
C CYS A 356 12.89 35.30 6.13
N GLY A 357 13.56 35.72 5.05
CA GLY A 357 14.69 35.01 4.45
C GLY A 357 16.09 35.52 4.86
N ARG A 358 16.20 36.51 5.77
CA ARG A 358 17.50 37.10 6.15
C ARG A 358 18.46 36.10 6.79
N GLN A 359 17.96 35.09 7.50
CA GLN A 359 18.78 34.09 8.20
C GLN A 359 19.48 33.09 7.27
N PHE A 360 19.18 33.12 5.96
CA PHE A 360 19.79 32.23 4.95
C PHE A 360 20.98 32.89 4.21
N TRP A 361 21.49 34.02 4.72
CA TRP A 361 22.68 34.74 4.20
C TRP A 361 23.97 34.50 5.00
N THR A 362 23.88 33.77 6.11
CA THR A 362 25.00 33.34 6.96
C THR A 362 25.03 31.83 6.98
#